data_AF-A0A4Q8QSR6-F1
#
_entry.id   AF-A0A4Q8QSR6-F1
#
_cell.length_a   1.000
_cell.length_b   1.000
_cell.length_c   1.000
_cell.angle_alpha   90.00
_cell.angle_beta   90.00
_cell.angle_gamma   90.00
#
_symmetry.space_group_name_H-M   'P 1'
#
loop_
_entity.id
_entity.type
_entity.pdbx_description
1 polymer ?
#
loop_
_entity_poly.entity_id
_entity_poly.type
_entity_poly.pdbx_seq_one_letter_code
_entity_poly.pdbx_strand_id
1 'polypeptide(L)' 'MPEAQNDIDYTVDIGRHETMFRADTPKGEEFLGGVDLTISNEEAHSFIQDARAAGLTVKSFF' A
#
# COMPACT_ATOMS: atom_id res chain seq x y z
N MET A 1 -21.02 3.83 -14.50
CA MET A 1 -20.04 2.72 -14.54
C MET A 1 -19.61 2.49 -13.11
N PRO A 2 -19.72 1.30 -12.50
CA PRO A 2 -19.14 1.13 -11.17
C PRO A 2 -17.63 1.04 -11.39
N GLU A 3 -16.92 2.07 -10.96
CA GLU A 3 -15.47 2.00 -10.75
C GLU A 3 -15.20 0.74 -9.93
N ALA A 4 -14.33 -0.14 -10.44
CA ALA A 4 -13.98 -1.39 -9.78
C ALA A 4 -13.64 -1.05 -8.33
N GLN A 5 -14.47 -1.52 -7.41
CA GLN A 5 -14.25 -1.40 -5.99
C GLN A 5 -12.89 -2.06 -5.75
N ASN A 6 -11.86 -1.24 -5.54
CA ASN A 6 -10.48 -1.70 -5.46
C ASN A 6 -10.43 -2.79 -4.40
N ASP A 7 -10.10 -4.01 -4.83
CA ASP A 7 -10.13 -5.22 -3.98
C ASP A 7 -8.97 -5.23 -2.97
N ILE A 8 -8.03 -4.28 -3.13
CA ILE A 8 -6.82 -4.16 -2.34
C ILE A 8 -6.74 -2.73 -1.77
N ASP A 9 -6.92 -2.61 -0.46
CA ASP A 9 -6.88 -1.37 0.32
C ASP A 9 -5.77 -1.47 1.36
N TYR A 10 -5.00 -0.40 1.51
CA TYR A 10 -3.92 -0.32 2.50
C TYR A 10 -3.72 1.11 2.95
N THR A 11 -3.37 1.19 4.22
CA THR A 11 -3.04 2.39 4.95
C THR A 11 -1.53 2.59 4.89
N VAL A 12 -1.10 3.79 4.49
CA VAL A 12 0.33 4.14 4.44
C VAL A 12 0.62 5.19 5.51
N ASP A 13 1.57 4.88 6.39
CA ASP A 13 2.14 5.77 7.39
C ASP A 13 3.57 6.14 6.97
N ILE A 14 3.78 7.38 6.57
CA ILE A 14 5.09 7.86 6.08
C ILE A 14 5.82 8.51 7.24
N GLY A 15 6.72 7.75 7.84
CA GLY A 15 7.64 8.23 8.88
C GLY A 15 8.82 9.01 8.31
N ARG A 16 9.69 9.49 9.22
CA ARG A 16 10.81 10.38 8.86
C ARG A 16 11.93 9.67 8.09
N HIS A 17 12.10 8.37 8.29
CA HIS A 17 13.13 7.56 7.62
C HIS A 17 12.55 6.34 6.88
N GLU A 18 11.38 5.89 7.31
CA GLU A 18 10.77 4.64 6.90
C GLU A 18 9.26 4.83 6.77
N THR A 19 8.65 4.09 5.85
CA THR A 19 7.23 4.08 5.55
C THR A 19 6.67 2.72 5.90
N MET A 20 5.58 2.71 6.64
CA MET A 20 4.84 1.50 6.99
C MET A 20 3.60 1.40 6.12
N PHE A 21 3.42 0.26 5.47
CA PHE A 21 2.23 -0.14 4.74
C PHE A 21 1.47 -1.14 5.59
N ARG A 22 0.18 -0.93 5.76
CA ARG A 22 -0.71 -1.85 6.46
C ARG A 22 -1.82 -2.27 5.53
N ALA A 23 -1.95 -3.57 5.33
CA ALA A 23 -3.07 -4.12 4.56
C ALA A 23 -4.38 -3.99 5.36
N ASP A 24 -5.40 -3.46 4.71
CA ASP A 24 -6.76 -3.36 5.24
C ASP A 24 -7.69 -4.45 4.64
N THR A 25 -7.20 -5.22 3.67
CA THR A 25 -7.90 -6.36 3.06
C THR A 25 -7.00 -7.60 2.96
N PRO A 26 -7.59 -8.82 2.91
CA PRO A 26 -6.81 -10.05 2.74
C PRO A 26 -5.95 -10.08 1.46
N LYS A 27 -6.43 -9.49 0.36
CA LYS A 27 -5.61 -9.35 -0.85
C LYS A 27 -4.44 -8.38 -0.67
N GLY A 28 -4.61 -7.40 0.23
CA GLY A 28 -3.53 -6.49 0.63
C GLY A 28 -2.47 -7.25 1.40
N GLU A 29 -2.89 -8.16 2.29
CA GLU A 29 -1.97 -9.00 3.05
C GLU A 29 -1.17 -9.92 2.11
N GLU A 30 -1.83 -10.53 1.12
CA GLU A 30 -1.16 -11.34 0.10
C GLU A 30 -0.17 -10.53 -0.75
N PHE A 31 -0.49 -9.27 -1.06
CA PHE A 31 0.38 -8.39 -1.85
C PHE A 31 1.59 -7.88 -1.05
N LEU A 32 1.38 -7.48 0.22
CA LEU A 32 2.46 -7.07 1.12
C LEU A 32 3.32 -8.26 1.60
N GLY A 33 2.81 -9.49 1.46
CA GLY A 33 3.43 -10.68 2.04
C GLY A 33 3.21 -10.80 3.56
N GLY A 34 2.24 -10.06 4.11
CA GLY A 34 1.93 -9.97 5.53
C GLY A 34 0.95 -8.84 5.87
N VAL A 35 0.57 -8.71 7.14
CA VAL A 35 -0.35 -7.65 7.63
C VAL A 35 0.26 -6.26 7.48
N ASP A 36 1.56 -6.17 7.70
CA ASP A 36 2.34 -4.94 7.63
C ASP A 36 3.66 -5.14 6.88
N LEU A 37 4.09 -4.09 6.21
CA LEU A 37 5.36 -4.00 5.51
C LEU A 37 5.99 -2.66 5.81
N THR A 38 7.14 -2.66 6.51
CA THR A 38 7.93 -1.46 6.76
C THR A 38 9.13 -1.45 5.84
N ILE A 39 9.28 -0.39 5.04
CA ILE A 39 10.38 -0.20 4.11
C ILE A 39 10.92 1.22 4.19
N SER A 40 12.13 1.44 3.69
CA SER A 40 12.73 2.79 3.64
C SER A 40 11.89 3.73 2.77
N ASN A 41 11.87 5.02 3.08
CA ASN A 41 11.10 6.01 2.28
C ASN A 41 11.47 6.01 0.78
N GLU A 42 12.73 5.73 0.46
CA GLU A 42 13.21 5.61 -0.93
C GLU A 42 12.56 4.42 -1.66
N GLU A 43 12.44 3.28 -0.97
CA GLU A 43 11.80 2.08 -1.52
C GLU A 43 10.28 2.23 -1.57
N ALA A 44 9.69 2.93 -0.60
CA ALA A 44 8.26 3.21 -0.51
C ALA A 44 7.73 3.94 -1.76
N HIS A 45 8.51 4.86 -2.32
CA HIS A 45 8.14 5.54 -3.56
C HIS A 45 7.96 4.56 -4.73
N SER A 46 8.91 3.63 -4.90
CA SER A 46 8.85 2.62 -5.96
C SER A 46 7.73 1.62 -5.70
N PHE A 47 7.54 1.22 -4.44
CA PHE A 47 6.48 0.31 -4.01
C PHE A 47 5.07 0.87 -4.27
N ILE A 48 4.84 2.14 -3.94
CA ILE A 48 3.55 2.83 -4.19
C ILE A 48 3.26 2.91 -5.70
N GLN A 49 4.28 3.15 -6.53
CA GLN A 49 4.12 3.18 -7.98
C GLN A 49 3.76 1.80 -8.54
N ASP A 50 4.47 0.76 -8.10
CA ASP A 50 4.19 -0.62 -8.50
C ASP A 50 2.78 -1.04 -8.07
N ALA A 51 2.39 -0.69 -6.84
CA ALA A 51 1.06 -0.97 -6.32
C ALA A 51 -0.03 -0.26 -7.14
N ARG A 52 0.14 1.03 -7.47
CA ARG A 52 -0.81 1.72 -8.37
C ARG A 52 -0.85 1.09 -9.76
N ALA A 53 0.28 0.64 -10.31
CA ALA A 53 0.34 -0.03 -11.60
C ALA A 53 -0.38 -1.38 -11.60
N ALA A 54 -0.33 -2.11 -10.49
CA ALA A 54 -1.08 -3.33 -10.26
C ALA A 54 -2.59 -3.08 -9.96
N GLY A 55 -3.04 -1.82 -10.05
CA GLY A 55 -4.46 -1.45 -9.88
C GLY A 55 -4.90 -1.39 -8.42
N LEU A 56 -3.96 -1.12 -7.50
CA LEU A 56 -4.26 -0.98 -6.09
C LEU A 56 -4.55 0.47 -5.69
N THR A 57 -5.44 0.65 -4.70
CA THR A 57 -5.75 1.98 -4.13
C THR A 57 -4.97 2.21 -2.86
N VAL A 58 -3.97 3.08 -2.96
CA VAL A 58 -3.14 3.55 -1.85
C VAL A 58 -3.89 4.66 -1.12
N LYS A 59 -4.30 4.45 0.14
CA LYS A 59 -4.79 5.55 0.99
C LYS A 59 -3.65 6.04 1.88
N SER A 60 -3.16 7.22 1.57
CA SER A 60 -2.17 7.92 2.40
C SER A 60 -2.88 8.70 3.50
N PHE A 61 -2.49 8.49 4.76
CA PHE A 61 -2.84 9.40 5.84
C PHE A 61 -1.67 10.36 6.02
N PHE A 62 -1.87 11.62 5.61
CA PHE A 62 -0.93 12.72 5.86
C PHE A 62 -1.41 13.55 7.04
#